data_AF-U5CHQ2-F1
#
_entry.id   AF-U5CHQ2-F1
#
_cell.length_a   1.000
_cell.length_b   1.000
_cell.length_c   1.000
_cell.angle_alpha   90.00
_cell.angle_beta   90.00
_cell.angle_gamma   90.00
#
_symmetry.space_group_name_H-M   'P 1'
#
loop_
_entity.id
_entity.type
_entity.pdbx_description
1 polymer ?
#
loop_
_entity_poly.entity_id
_entity_poly.type
_entity_poly.pdbx_seq_one_letter_code
_entity_poly.pdbx_strand_id
1 'polypeptide(L)'
;MWTWQHVITTIFGGILFPLAIGLAWGKLAEEWKSAGGLLAGFFIVGTVWLVNHGIGLIFEPQMSGHLPGPWSDQALTAFWGLFVADLFAGKKINWAAILAGILGGLLGGLLLYATV
;
A
#
# COMPACT_ATOMS: atom_id res chain seq x y z
N MET A 1 1.55 -17.07 17.41
CA MET A 1 0.08 -17.29 17.26
C MET A 1 -0.62 -15.93 17.28
N TRP A 2 -1.75 -15.78 16.58
CA TRP A 2 -2.53 -14.54 16.59
C TRP A 2 -3.10 -14.28 17.98
N THR A 3 -3.05 -13.03 18.42
CA THR A 3 -3.69 -12.54 19.64
C THR A 3 -4.76 -11.51 19.24
N TRP A 4 -5.67 -11.17 20.14
CA TRP A 4 -6.64 -10.09 19.90
C TRP A 4 -5.97 -8.74 19.63
N GLN A 5 -4.85 -8.47 20.29
CA GLN A 5 -4.03 -7.29 20.00
C GLN A 5 -3.55 -7.31 18.55
N HIS A 6 -2.99 -8.43 18.08
CA HIS A 6 -2.52 -8.55 16.69
C HIS A 6 -3.64 -8.33 15.67
N VAL A 7 -4.85 -8.84 15.93
CA VAL A 7 -5.99 -8.62 15.05
C VAL A 7 -6.33 -7.13 14.96
N ILE A 8 -6.45 -6.47 16.11
CA ILE A 8 -6.82 -5.05 16.18
C ILE A 8 -5.76 -4.19 15.49
N THR A 9 -4.48 -4.37 15.84
CA THR A 9 -3.41 -3.58 15.25
C THR A 9 -3.36 -3.79 13.75
N THR A 10 -3.45 -5.03 13.25
CA THR A 10 -3.46 -5.31 11.80
C THR A 10 -4.59 -4.60 11.06
N ILE A 11 -5.79 -4.50 11.64
CA ILE A 11 -6.90 -3.74 11.05
C ILE A 11 -6.54 -2.26 10.93
N PHE A 12 -6.03 -1.65 12.01
CA PHE A 12 -5.61 -0.25 11.98
C PHE A 12 -4.47 -0.02 10.98
N GLY A 13 -3.48 -0.91 10.96
CA GLY A 13 -2.34 -0.84 10.06
C GLY A 13 -2.73 -0.95 8.59
N GLY A 14 -3.66 -1.85 8.28
CA GLY A 14 -4.21 -2.03 6.95
C GLY A 14 -5.06 -0.85 6.45
N ILE A 15 -5.76 -0.15 7.34
CA ILE A 15 -6.59 1.01 6.97
C ILE A 15 -5.74 2.27 6.78
N LEU A 16 -4.68 2.45 7.56
CA LEU A 16 -3.85 3.65 7.54
C LEU A 16 -3.33 3.99 6.13
N PHE A 17 -2.90 2.98 5.38
CA PHE A 17 -2.31 3.20 4.07
C PHE A 17 -3.30 3.74 3.03
N PRO A 18 -4.40 3.04 2.68
CA PRO A 18 -5.38 3.55 1.73
C PRO A 18 -6.02 4.86 2.19
N LEU A 19 -6.21 5.07 3.50
CA LEU A 19 -6.73 6.33 4.03
C LEU A 19 -5.78 7.50 3.75
N ALA A 20 -4.48 7.32 4.03
CA ALA A 20 -3.49 8.35 3.77
C ALA A 20 -3.39 8.69 2.27
N ILE A 21 -3.47 7.67 1.40
CA ILE A 21 -3.50 7.89 -0.06
C ILE A 21 -4.75 8.70 -0.45
N GLY A 22 -5.94 8.26 0.00
CA GLY A 22 -7.21 8.89 -0.35
C GLY A 22 -7.36 10.34 0.14
N LEU A 23 -6.74 10.69 1.27
CA LEU A 23 -6.81 12.05 1.84
C LEU A 23 -5.79 13.02 1.24
N ALA A 24 -4.59 12.55 0.91
CA ALA A 24 -3.45 13.42 0.64
C ALA A 24 -2.83 13.26 -0.76
N TRP A 25 -2.74 12.04 -1.30
CA TRP A 25 -1.96 11.80 -2.53
C TRP A 25 -2.51 12.58 -3.71
N GLY A 26 -3.82 12.49 -3.96
CA GLY A 26 -4.47 13.20 -5.07
C GLY A 26 -4.22 14.70 -5.04
N LYS A 27 -4.38 15.32 -3.87
CA LYS A 27 -4.13 16.77 -3.67
C LYS A 27 -2.68 17.15 -3.91
N LEU A 28 -1.73 16.35 -3.40
CA LEU A 28 -0.30 16.58 -3.64
C LEU A 28 0.03 16.53 -5.13
N ALA A 29 -0.48 15.52 -5.84
CA ALA A 29 -0.26 15.38 -7.28
C ALA A 29 -0.96 16.47 -8.11
N GLU A 30 -2.13 16.97 -7.68
CA GLU A 30 -2.81 18.06 -8.36
C GLU A 30 -2.02 19.37 -8.27
N GLU A 31 -1.49 19.68 -7.10
CA GLU A 31 -0.80 20.93 -6.79
C GLU A 31 0.64 20.93 -7.32
N TRP A 32 1.40 19.84 -7.08
CA TRP A 32 2.85 19.76 -7.39
C TRP A 32 3.16 18.87 -8.59
N LYS A 33 2.13 18.38 -9.31
CA LYS A 33 2.25 17.49 -10.47
C LYS A 33 3.11 16.26 -10.14
N SER A 34 4.06 15.92 -11.00
CA SER A 34 4.96 14.78 -10.82
C SER A 34 5.77 14.86 -9.53
N ALA A 35 6.19 16.06 -9.10
CA ALA A 35 6.90 16.23 -7.82
C ALA A 35 5.98 15.89 -6.63
N GLY A 36 4.70 16.23 -6.72
CA GLY A 36 3.69 15.85 -5.73
C GLY A 36 3.50 14.34 -5.62
N GLY A 37 3.47 13.64 -6.76
CA GLY A 37 3.44 12.17 -6.78
C GLY A 37 4.68 11.54 -6.13
N LEU A 38 5.87 12.10 -6.36
CA LEU A 38 7.11 11.66 -5.71
C LEU A 38 7.09 11.91 -4.20
N LEU A 39 6.65 13.09 -3.76
CA LEU A 39 6.52 13.43 -2.35
C LEU A 39 5.51 12.52 -1.65
N ALA A 40 4.37 12.28 -2.28
CA ALA A 40 3.37 11.34 -1.77
C ALA A 40 3.94 9.92 -1.67
N GLY A 41 4.65 9.45 -2.69
CA GLY A 41 5.37 8.17 -2.65
C GLY A 41 6.35 8.08 -1.49
N PHE A 42 7.21 9.08 -1.31
CA PHE A 42 8.20 9.07 -0.24
C PHE A 42 7.56 9.15 1.16
N PHE A 43 6.71 10.15 1.39
CA PHE A 43 6.18 10.42 2.72
C PHE A 43 5.03 9.49 3.10
N ILE A 44 4.07 9.22 2.21
CA ILE A 44 2.93 8.36 2.53
C ILE A 44 3.39 6.91 2.61
N VAL A 45 4.03 6.38 1.56
CA VAL A 45 4.48 4.98 1.55
C VAL A 45 5.55 4.77 2.62
N GLY A 46 6.56 5.64 2.70
CA GLY A 46 7.64 5.49 3.68
C GLY A 46 7.19 5.56 5.14
N THR A 47 6.30 6.50 5.48
CA THR A 47 5.80 6.62 6.86
C THR A 47 4.91 5.44 7.24
N VAL A 48 3.99 5.06 6.36
CA VAL A 48 3.07 3.94 6.63
C VAL A 48 3.86 2.62 6.70
N TRP A 49 4.88 2.45 5.86
CA TRP A 49 5.80 1.32 5.96
C TRP A 49 6.50 1.28 7.33
N LEU A 50 7.05 2.40 7.80
CA LEU A 50 7.72 2.46 9.11
C LEU A 50 6.76 2.13 10.25
N VAL A 51 5.51 2.61 10.18
CA VAL A 51 4.49 2.30 11.20
C VAL A 51 4.12 0.82 11.18
N ASN A 52 3.82 0.26 10.00
CA ASN A 52 3.35 -1.12 9.90
C ASN A 52 4.45 -2.15 10.15
N HIS A 53 5.65 -1.93 9.60
CA HIS A 53 6.75 -2.89 9.63
C HIS A 53 7.80 -2.54 10.69
N GLY A 54 8.13 -1.25 10.84
CA GLY A 54 9.11 -0.79 11.82
C GLY A 54 8.58 -0.84 13.25
N ILE A 55 7.32 -0.45 13.47
CA ILE A 55 6.66 -0.46 14.78
C ILE A 55 5.78 -1.72 14.98
N GLY A 56 5.54 -2.50 13.92
CA GLY A 56 4.85 -3.79 14.00
C GLY A 56 3.33 -3.66 14.15
N LEU A 57 2.73 -2.63 13.55
CA LEU A 57 1.29 -2.41 13.61
C LEU A 57 0.54 -3.50 12.82
N ILE A 58 1.10 -4.00 11.71
CA ILE A 58 0.62 -5.22 11.05
C ILE A 58 1.39 -6.42 11.60
N PHE A 59 0.67 -7.42 12.09
CA PHE A 59 1.26 -8.65 12.59
C PHE A 59 1.48 -9.64 11.43
N GLU A 60 2.75 -9.89 11.11
CA GLU A 60 3.17 -10.76 10.00
C GLU A 60 4.08 -11.89 10.48
N PRO A 61 3.53 -12.94 11.13
CA PRO A 61 4.35 -14.03 11.66
C PRO A 61 5.16 -14.76 10.58
N GLN A 62 4.69 -14.73 9.33
CA GLN A 62 5.40 -15.27 8.16
C GLN A 62 6.70 -14.52 7.83
N MET A 63 6.90 -13.30 8.34
CA MET A 63 8.14 -12.52 8.18
C MET A 63 9.25 -12.94 9.16
N SER A 64 8.94 -13.74 10.17
CA SER A 64 9.87 -14.12 11.25
C SER A 64 10.55 -15.50 11.07
N GLY A 65 10.32 -16.17 9.94
CA GLY A 65 10.81 -17.52 9.66
C GLY A 65 11.99 -17.60 8.68
N HIS A 66 12.48 -18.82 8.43
CA HIS A 66 13.56 -19.10 7.47
C HIS A 66 13.17 -18.89 5.99
N LEU A 67 11.88 -18.71 5.72
CA LEU A 67 11.33 -18.33 4.42
C LEU A 67 10.38 -17.16 4.65
N PRO A 68 10.87 -15.91 4.71
CA PRO A 68 10.01 -14.75 4.84
C PRO A 68 9.01 -14.74 3.68
N GLY A 69 7.72 -14.61 4.00
CA GLY A 69 6.66 -14.49 2.99
C GLY A 69 6.81 -13.22 2.14
N PRO A 70 6.23 -13.19 0.92
CA PRO A 70 6.32 -12.02 0.04
C PRO A 70 5.63 -10.79 0.66
N TRP A 71 6.26 -9.61 0.49
CA TRP A 71 5.80 -8.27 0.88
C TRP A 71 4.52 -7.82 0.15
N SER A 72 3.42 -8.53 0.35
CA SER A 72 2.18 -8.34 -0.42
C SER A 72 1.12 -7.52 0.34
N ASP A 73 1.34 -7.21 1.62
CA ASP A 73 0.33 -6.63 2.51
C ASP A 73 0.01 -5.16 2.15
N GLN A 74 1.01 -4.31 1.94
CA GLN A 74 0.82 -2.87 1.71
C GLN A 74 0.24 -2.57 0.33
N ALA A 75 0.70 -3.26 -0.72
CA ALA A 75 0.16 -3.07 -2.07
C ALA A 75 -1.30 -3.53 -2.18
N LEU A 76 -1.64 -4.67 -1.55
CA LEU A 76 -3.01 -5.16 -1.50
C LEU A 76 -3.92 -4.27 -0.65
N THR A 77 -3.45 -3.77 0.49
CA THR A 77 -4.23 -2.84 1.33
C THR A 77 -4.50 -1.52 0.61
N ALA A 78 -3.52 -0.97 -0.11
CA ALA A 78 -3.73 0.21 -0.96
C ALA A 78 -4.76 -0.05 -2.07
N PHE A 79 -4.62 -1.15 -2.81
CA PHE A 79 -5.57 -1.49 -3.89
C PHE A 79 -6.99 -1.66 -3.35
N TRP A 80 -7.19 -2.57 -2.39
CA TRP A 80 -8.53 -2.88 -1.90
C TRP A 80 -9.17 -1.70 -1.18
N GLY A 81 -8.40 -0.96 -0.37
CA GLY A 81 -8.95 0.20 0.34
C GLY A 81 -9.41 1.31 -0.61
N LEU A 82 -8.62 1.65 -1.63
CA LEU A 82 -9.00 2.64 -2.62
C LEU A 82 -10.11 2.15 -3.56
N PHE A 83 -10.03 0.89 -3.98
CA PHE A 83 -11.04 0.28 -4.85
C PHE A 83 -12.41 0.25 -4.17
N VAL A 84 -12.48 -0.19 -2.91
CA VAL A 84 -13.72 -0.19 -2.12
C VAL A 84 -14.24 1.23 -1.91
N ALA A 85 -13.35 2.20 -1.61
CA ALA A 85 -13.74 3.60 -1.48
C ALA A 85 -14.34 4.16 -2.78
N ASP A 86 -13.75 3.84 -3.93
CA ASP A 86 -14.24 4.26 -5.24
C ASP A 86 -15.58 3.59 -5.62
N LEU A 87 -15.77 2.32 -5.26
CA LEU A 87 -17.07 1.64 -5.39
C LEU A 87 -18.16 2.33 -4.57
N PHE A 88 -17.89 2.68 -3.31
CA PHE A 88 -18.84 3.40 -2.46
C PHE A 88 -19.11 4.83 -2.97
N ALA A 89 -18.13 5.45 -3.61
CA ALA A 89 -18.30 6.75 -4.25
C ALA A 89 -19.05 6.67 -5.60
N GLY A 90 -19.43 5.49 -6.06
CA GLY A 90 -20.13 5.28 -7.34
C GLY A 90 -19.27 5.59 -8.57
N LYS A 91 -17.93 5.53 -8.44
CA LYS A 91 -17.03 5.78 -9.56
C LYS A 91 -17.04 4.61 -10.54
N LYS A 92 -16.83 4.92 -11.81
CA LYS A 92 -16.68 3.90 -12.86
C LYS A 92 -15.28 3.31 -12.81
N ILE A 93 -15.17 2.03 -13.11
CA ILE A 93 -13.88 1.34 -13.24
C ILE A 93 -13.08 1.99 -14.36
N ASN A 94 -11.86 2.42 -14.04
CA ASN A 94 -10.88 2.89 -15.01
C ASN A 94 -9.92 1.74 -15.38
N TRP A 95 -10.19 1.08 -16.51
CA TRP A 95 -9.36 -0.03 -16.98
C TRP A 95 -7.92 0.37 -17.31
N ALA A 96 -7.67 1.60 -17.76
CA ALA A 96 -6.32 2.07 -18.02
C ALA A 96 -5.50 2.16 -16.73
N ALA A 97 -6.10 2.62 -15.62
CA ALA A 97 -5.46 2.67 -14.32
C ALA A 97 -5.15 1.25 -13.79
N ILE A 98 -6.09 0.31 -13.93
CA ILE A 98 -5.89 -1.10 -13.53
C ILE A 98 -4.75 -1.73 -14.33
N LEU A 99 -4.75 -1.58 -15.66
CA LEU A 99 -3.70 -2.14 -16.52
C LEU A 99 -2.33 -1.51 -16.22
N ALA A 100 -2.27 -0.20 -16.02
CA ALA A 100 -1.04 0.48 -15.63
C ALA A 100 -0.50 -0.04 -14.29
N GLY A 101 -1.38 -0.28 -13.30
CA GLY A 101 -1.01 -0.89 -12.03
C GLY A 101 -0.44 -2.30 -12.18
N ILE A 102 -1.07 -3.15 -12.99
CA ILE A 102 -0.59 -4.51 -13.27
C ILE A 102 0.78 -4.47 -13.96
N LEU A 103 0.92 -3.69 -15.03
CA LEU A 103 2.17 -3.57 -15.78
C LEU A 103 3.30 -2.99 -14.92
N GLY A 104 3.00 -1.97 -14.12
CA GLY A 104 3.93 -1.38 -13.16
C GLY A 104 4.38 -2.38 -12.10
N GLY A 105 3.45 -3.19 -11.57
CA GLY A 105 3.77 -4.26 -10.62
C GLY A 105 4.66 -5.36 -11.23
N LEU A 106 4.37 -5.79 -12.47
CA LEU A 106 5.20 -6.75 -13.19
C LEU A 106 6.61 -6.20 -13.46
N LEU A 107 6.72 -4.95 -13.91
CA LEU A 107 8.00 -4.26 -14.09
C LEU A 107 8.78 -4.14 -12.77
N GLY A 108 8.11 -3.75 -11.68
CA GLY A 108 8.72 -3.66 -10.36
C GLY A 108 9.24 -5.01 -9.87
N GLY A 109 8.47 -6.09 -10.06
CA GLY A 109 8.89 -7.45 -9.73
C GLY A 109 10.08 -7.93 -10.57
N LEU A 110 10.08 -7.65 -11.88
CA LEU A 110 11.19 -7.95 -12.78
C LEU A 110 12.47 -7.20 -12.38
N LEU A 111 12.35 -5.92 -12.04
CA LEU A 111 13.49 -5.11 -11.57
C LEU A 111 14.04 -5.66 -10.26
N LEU A 112 13.17 -5.97 -9.29
CA LEU A 112 13.61 -6.55 -8.01
C LEU A 112 14.38 -7.86 -8.25
N TYR A 113 13.83 -8.76 -9.08
CA TYR A 113 14.48 -10.01 -9.45
C TYR A 113 15.84 -9.80 -10.13
N ALA A 114 15.99 -8.78 -10.96
CA ALA A 114 17.26 -8.48 -11.63
C ALA A 114 18.31 -7.83 -10.71
N THR A 115 17.92 -7.41 -9.50
CA THR A 115 18.79 -6.72 -8.53
C THR A 115 19.18 -7.54 -7.31
N VAL A 116 18.68 -8.79 -7.20
CA VAL A 116 19.00 -9.77 -6.16
C VAL A 116 19.84 -10.90 -6.73
#